data_AF-A0A7G8EF19-F1
#
_entry.id   AF-A0A7G8EF19-F1
#
_cell.length_a   1.000
_cell.length_b   1.000
_cell.length_c   1.000
_cell.angle_alpha   90.00
_cell.angle_beta   90.00
_cell.angle_gamma   90.00
#
_symmetry.space_group_name_H-M   'P 1'
#
loop_
_entity.id
_entity.type
_entity.pdbx_description
1 polymer ?
#
loop_
_entity_poly.entity_id
_entity_poly.type
_entity_poly.pdbx_seq_one_letter_code
_entity_poly.pdbx_strand_id
1 'polypeptide(L)'
;MTRQRLQKLIASAGVCSRRKAEDLLRDRRVRVNGQLATLGDQADLDIDTIEVDGRPLQTAPQARVLLLNKPPGVICSCRDPQRRRTVLELLPPDLREGLHPVGRLDAESRGALLLSNQGELTLQLTHPRYNHRKTYRVTVAGLPSEKQLDQWRRGVVLDGTVTRPAEVNLVKKSPQASVLEVILREGRNRQIRRVALSLGHRVLDLQRIAIGRLTLGSMREGCWRELSRQEWSGLISTEGERS
;
A
#
# COMPACT_ATOMS: atom_id res chain seq x y z
N MET A 1 -12.27 23.84 -3.84
CA MET A 1 -13.67 23.56 -4.24
C MET A 1 -13.63 22.68 -5.46
N THR A 2 -13.97 21.42 -5.28
CA THR A 2 -13.84 20.42 -6.33
C THR A 2 -14.90 19.38 -6.09
N ARG A 3 -15.92 19.34 -6.95
CA ARG A 3 -16.93 18.29 -6.94
C ARG A 3 -16.24 16.93 -7.03
N GLN A 4 -16.62 16.03 -6.13
CA GLN A 4 -16.11 14.67 -6.09
C GLN A 4 -17.25 13.69 -6.24
N ARG A 5 -16.95 12.53 -6.84
CA ARG A 5 -17.90 11.43 -6.94
C ARG A 5 -18.44 11.04 -5.56
N LEU A 6 -19.75 10.84 -5.44
CA LEU A 6 -20.40 10.51 -4.16
C LEU A 6 -19.80 9.28 -3.48
N GLN A 7 -19.50 8.21 -4.23
CA GLN A 7 -18.87 7.03 -3.64
C GLN A 7 -17.46 7.30 -3.07
N LYS A 8 -16.76 8.35 -3.55
CA LYS A 8 -15.49 8.80 -2.95
C LYS A 8 -15.78 9.51 -1.63
N LEU A 9 -16.72 10.45 -1.62
CA LEU A 9 -17.08 11.23 -0.43
C LEU A 9 -17.60 10.35 0.70
N ILE A 10 -18.54 9.44 0.41
CA ILE A 10 -19.11 8.49 1.38
C ILE A 10 -18.02 7.59 1.98
N ALA A 11 -17.10 7.10 1.14
CA ALA A 11 -15.99 6.28 1.62
C ALA A 11 -14.98 7.08 2.45
N SER A 12 -14.69 8.31 2.04
CA SER A 12 -13.80 9.21 2.77
C SER A 12 -14.37 9.64 4.12
N ALA A 13 -15.69 9.73 4.26
CA ALA A 13 -16.37 9.95 5.53
C ALA A 13 -16.41 8.71 6.45
N GLY A 14 -15.82 7.58 6.03
CA GLY A 14 -15.71 6.37 6.84
C GLY A 14 -16.96 5.46 6.83
N VAL A 15 -18.04 5.84 6.14
CA VAL A 15 -19.32 5.09 6.15
C VAL A 15 -19.17 3.66 5.64
N CYS A 16 -18.47 3.48 4.52
CA CYS A 16 -18.20 2.15 3.96
C CYS A 16 -17.12 2.21 2.87
N SER A 17 -16.77 1.07 2.26
CA SER A 17 -15.88 1.05 1.09
C SER A 17 -16.52 1.74 -0.12
N ARG A 18 -15.70 2.25 -1.06
CA ARG A 18 -16.20 2.85 -2.32
C ARG A 18 -17.18 1.95 -3.07
N ARG A 19 -16.89 0.65 -3.21
CA ARG A 19 -17.80 -0.30 -3.88
C ARG A 19 -19.13 -0.44 -3.15
N LYS A 20 -19.07 -0.51 -1.82
CA LYS A 20 -20.29 -0.58 -1.01
C LYS A 20 -21.10 0.71 -1.10
N ALA A 21 -20.44 1.87 -1.22
CA ALA A 21 -21.10 3.15 -1.48
C ALA A 21 -21.79 3.19 -2.86
N GLU A 22 -21.21 2.54 -3.88
CA GLU A 22 -21.90 2.35 -5.17
C GLU A 22 -23.14 1.48 -5.04
N ASP A 23 -23.12 0.44 -4.19
CA ASP A 23 -24.32 -0.35 -3.89
C ASP A 23 -25.39 0.50 -3.20
N LEU A 24 -25.01 1.34 -2.21
CA LEU A 24 -25.95 2.25 -1.54
C LEU A 24 -26.60 3.25 -2.52
N LEU A 25 -25.85 3.75 -3.50
CA LEU A 25 -26.37 4.60 -4.57
C LEU A 25 -27.36 3.84 -5.47
N ARG A 26 -27.04 2.61 -5.86
CA ARG A 26 -27.95 1.75 -6.65
C ARG A 26 -29.24 1.43 -5.89
N ASP A 27 -29.13 1.22 -4.58
CA ASP A 27 -30.24 0.93 -3.68
C ASP A 27 -31.07 2.18 -3.32
N ARG A 28 -30.76 3.36 -3.88
CA ARG A 28 -31.44 4.63 -3.61
C ARG A 28 -31.42 5.04 -2.13
N ARG A 29 -30.33 4.71 -1.44
CA ARG A 29 -30.14 5.00 0.00
C ARG A 29 -29.36 6.29 0.25
N VAL A 30 -28.96 6.99 -0.80
CA VAL A 30 -28.16 8.23 -0.73
C VAL A 30 -28.98 9.39 -1.29
N ARG A 31 -28.98 10.52 -0.57
CA ARG A 31 -29.56 11.78 -1.02
C ARG A 31 -28.51 12.88 -1.07
N VAL A 32 -28.68 13.81 -2.00
CA VAL A 32 -27.94 15.08 -2.06
C VAL A 32 -28.96 16.19 -2.10
N ASN A 33 -28.90 17.11 -1.14
CA ASN A 33 -29.85 18.22 -0.99
C ASN A 33 -31.32 17.74 -1.02
N GLY A 34 -31.59 16.60 -0.36
CA GLY A 34 -32.91 15.97 -0.30
C GLY A 34 -33.32 15.13 -1.51
N GLN A 35 -32.59 15.18 -2.63
CA GLN A 35 -32.88 14.42 -3.85
C GLN A 35 -32.12 13.10 -3.91
N LEU A 36 -32.74 12.04 -4.46
CA LEU A 36 -32.10 10.73 -4.61
C LEU A 36 -30.92 10.82 -5.57
N ALA A 37 -29.76 10.36 -5.11
CA ALA A 37 -28.55 10.31 -5.92
C ALA A 37 -28.37 8.95 -6.60
N THR A 38 -27.66 8.96 -7.72
CA THR A 38 -27.38 7.80 -8.57
C THR A 38 -25.90 7.59 -8.80
N LEU A 39 -25.55 6.43 -9.37
CA LEU A 39 -24.17 6.08 -9.64
C LEU A 39 -23.56 7.02 -10.69
N GLY A 40 -22.53 7.77 -10.30
CA GLY A 40 -21.82 8.71 -11.18
C GLY A 40 -21.94 10.16 -10.71
N ASP A 41 -22.95 10.46 -9.90
CA ASP A 41 -23.19 11.78 -9.35
C ASP A 41 -22.03 12.29 -8.50
N GLN A 42 -21.90 13.61 -8.46
CA GLN A 42 -20.86 14.33 -7.74
C GLN A 42 -21.47 15.38 -6.84
N ALA A 43 -20.82 15.65 -5.72
CA ALA A 43 -21.20 16.69 -4.79
C ALA A 43 -19.95 17.42 -4.28
N ASP A 44 -20.15 18.57 -3.67
CA ASP A 44 -19.14 19.33 -2.96
C ASP A 44 -19.57 19.48 -1.48
N LEU A 45 -18.79 18.92 -0.56
CA LEU A 45 -19.11 18.91 0.88
C LEU A 45 -19.19 20.30 1.51
N ASP A 46 -18.62 21.32 0.86
CA ASP A 46 -18.65 22.69 1.37
C ASP A 46 -20.02 23.37 1.13
N ILE A 47 -20.83 22.85 0.20
CA ILE A 47 -22.11 23.47 -0.21
C ILE A 47 -23.29 22.49 -0.25
N ASP A 48 -23.04 21.20 -0.50
CA ASP A 48 -24.07 20.18 -0.66
C ASP A 48 -24.24 19.38 0.64
N THR A 49 -25.49 19.16 1.04
CA THR A 49 -25.84 18.24 2.13
C THR A 49 -26.02 16.84 1.56
N ILE A 50 -25.13 15.92 1.94
CA ILE A 50 -25.22 14.51 1.55
C ILE A 50 -25.80 13.72 2.72
N GLU A 51 -26.78 12.86 2.46
CA GLU A 51 -27.35 11.95 3.45
C GLU A 51 -27.22 10.50 2.99
N VAL A 52 -26.88 9.61 3.91
CA VAL A 52 -26.90 8.15 3.69
C VAL A 52 -27.86 7.57 4.71
N ASP A 53 -28.89 6.86 4.26
CA ASP A 53 -29.96 6.33 5.12
C ASP A 53 -30.65 7.39 5.98
N GLY A 54 -30.82 8.59 5.43
CA GLY A 54 -31.42 9.74 6.13
C GLY A 54 -30.54 10.36 7.22
N ARG A 55 -29.26 9.96 7.30
CA ARG A 55 -28.27 10.57 8.21
C ARG A 55 -27.31 11.46 7.43
N PRO A 56 -27.11 12.72 7.83
CA PRO A 56 -26.11 13.58 7.21
C PRO A 56 -24.72 12.95 7.25
N LEU A 57 -24.01 13.06 6.13
CA LEU A 57 -22.63 12.63 6.01
C LEU A 57 -21.76 13.56 6.85
N GLN A 58 -21.17 13.03 7.92
CA GLN A 58 -20.26 13.80 8.76
C GLN A 58 -18.96 14.11 8.01
N THR A 59 -18.31 15.21 8.40
CA THR A 59 -17.03 15.64 7.84
C THR A 59 -15.97 14.55 7.99
N ALA A 60 -15.04 14.51 7.03
CA ALA A 60 -14.06 13.43 6.94
C ALA A 60 -13.28 13.27 8.27
N PRO A 61 -13.13 12.04 8.79
CA PRO A 61 -12.35 11.78 9.99
C PRO A 61 -10.92 12.29 9.83
N GLN A 62 -10.29 12.63 10.96
CA GLN A 62 -8.91 13.11 11.00
C GLN A 62 -8.00 12.18 10.19
N ALA A 63 -7.12 12.78 9.37
CA ALA A 63 -6.19 12.03 8.54
C ALA A 63 -5.26 11.19 9.40
N ARG A 64 -5.36 9.87 9.23
CA ARG A 64 -4.56 8.88 9.96
C ARG A 64 -3.69 8.10 9.00
N VAL A 65 -2.41 7.98 9.35
CA VAL A 65 -1.43 7.17 8.61
C VAL A 65 -0.59 6.41 9.61
N LEU A 66 -0.59 5.09 9.52
CA LEU A 66 0.20 4.22 10.38
C LEU A 66 1.31 3.56 9.57
N LEU A 67 2.50 3.43 10.17
CA LEU A 67 3.53 2.51 9.71
C LEU A 67 3.46 1.24 10.54
N LEU A 68 3.22 0.12 9.87
CA LEU A 68 3.13 -1.22 10.44
C LEU A 68 4.34 -2.04 10.00
N ASN A 69 4.98 -2.76 10.94
CA ASN A 69 5.88 -3.85 10.60
C ASN A 69 5.06 -5.13 10.47
N LYS A 70 4.61 -5.45 9.25
CA LYS A 70 3.76 -6.61 8.98
C LYS A 70 4.56 -7.91 9.23
N PRO A 71 4.07 -8.85 10.05
CA PRO A 71 4.66 -10.19 10.18
C PRO A 71 4.32 -11.10 8.98
N PRO A 72 5.04 -12.21 8.78
CA PRO A 72 4.62 -13.26 7.85
C PRO A 72 3.28 -13.89 8.27
N GLY A 73 2.58 -14.54 7.33
CA GLY A 73 1.29 -15.21 7.55
C GLY A 73 0.07 -14.28 7.63
N VAL A 74 0.26 -12.96 7.69
CA VAL A 74 -0.82 -11.96 7.68
C VAL A 74 -1.07 -11.44 6.26
N ILE A 75 -2.30 -11.15 5.89
CA ILE A 75 -2.65 -10.67 4.54
C ILE A 75 -3.00 -9.17 4.49
N CYS A 76 -2.56 -8.49 3.43
CA CYS A 76 -2.88 -7.09 3.16
C CYS A 76 -4.26 -6.95 2.52
N SER A 77 -5.32 -7.13 3.32
CA SER A 77 -6.72 -6.93 2.90
C SER A 77 -7.52 -6.28 4.02
N CYS A 78 -8.61 -5.57 3.68
CA CYS A 78 -9.59 -5.10 4.66
C CYS A 78 -10.53 -6.22 5.14
N ARG A 79 -10.74 -7.25 4.32
CA ARG A 79 -11.58 -8.41 4.62
C ARG A 79 -11.08 -9.64 3.88
N ASP A 80 -11.14 -10.79 4.53
CA ASP A 80 -10.79 -12.06 3.90
C ASP A 80 -11.92 -13.07 3.97
N PRO A 81 -12.45 -13.54 2.82
CA PRO A 81 -13.48 -14.58 2.79
C PRO A 81 -13.03 -15.90 3.44
N GLN A 82 -11.72 -16.18 3.40
CA GLN A 82 -11.13 -17.41 3.95
C GLN A 82 -10.75 -17.28 5.43
N ARG A 83 -11.12 -16.16 6.10
CA ARG A 83 -10.84 -15.88 7.52
C ARG A 83 -9.36 -15.95 7.91
N ARG A 84 -8.44 -15.71 6.97
CA ARG A 84 -7.02 -15.50 7.30
C ARG A 84 -6.85 -14.16 7.98
N ARG A 85 -5.92 -14.10 8.92
CA ARG A 85 -5.62 -12.90 9.70
C ARG A 85 -5.18 -11.76 8.79
N THR A 86 -5.89 -10.63 8.87
CA THR A 86 -5.59 -9.42 8.10
C THR A 86 -4.67 -8.45 8.85
N VAL A 87 -4.08 -7.50 8.11
CA VAL A 87 -3.25 -6.44 8.71
C VAL A 87 -4.04 -5.51 9.65
N LEU A 88 -5.36 -5.38 9.47
CA LEU A 88 -6.21 -4.58 10.36
C LEU A 88 -6.42 -5.28 11.71
N GLU A 89 -6.41 -6.62 11.74
CA GLU A 89 -6.48 -7.41 12.97
C GLU A 89 -5.20 -7.34 13.83
N LEU A 90 -4.16 -6.65 13.36
CA LEU A 90 -2.99 -6.30 14.16
C LEU A 90 -3.19 -5.02 14.98
N LEU A 91 -4.25 -4.26 14.69
CA LEU A 91 -4.58 -3.02 15.40
C LEU A 91 -5.64 -3.26 16.49
N PRO A 92 -5.66 -2.44 17.54
CA PRO A 92 -6.81 -2.31 18.44
C PRO A 92 -8.13 -2.06 17.66
N PRO A 93 -9.27 -2.66 18.06
CA PRO A 93 -10.54 -2.55 17.31
C PRO A 93 -10.99 -1.11 17.01
N ASP A 94 -10.81 -0.20 17.96
CA ASP A 94 -11.13 1.22 17.89
C ASP A 94 -10.31 1.99 16.83
N LEU A 95 -9.16 1.46 16.44
CA LEU A 95 -8.30 2.06 15.41
C LEU A 95 -8.54 1.53 13.99
N ARG A 96 -9.30 0.43 13.84
CA ARG A 96 -9.46 -0.25 12.54
C ARG A 96 -10.39 0.50 11.58
N GLU A 97 -11.34 1.24 12.13
CA GLU A 97 -12.41 1.85 11.35
C GLU A 97 -11.86 2.84 10.31
N GLY A 98 -12.29 2.67 9.06
CA GLY A 98 -11.86 3.49 7.93
C GLY A 98 -10.41 3.27 7.45
N LEU A 99 -9.58 2.48 8.14
CA LEU A 99 -8.22 2.19 7.68
C LEU A 99 -8.18 1.10 6.60
N HIS A 100 -7.30 1.30 5.62
CA HIS A 100 -6.99 0.31 4.59
C HIS A 100 -5.48 0.25 4.32
N PRO A 101 -4.96 -0.89 3.82
CA PRO A 101 -3.55 -1.00 3.45
C PRO A 101 -3.21 -0.16 2.23
N VAL A 102 -2.10 0.57 2.33
CA VAL A 102 -1.50 1.33 1.23
C VAL A 102 -0.51 0.43 0.51
N GLY A 103 -1.00 -0.19 -0.55
CA GLY A 103 -0.27 -1.22 -1.29
C GLY A 103 -0.32 -2.57 -0.59
N ARG A 104 0.50 -3.51 -1.05
CA ARG A 104 0.46 -4.89 -0.57
C ARG A 104 1.86 -5.46 -0.32
N LEU A 105 1.91 -6.41 0.59
CA LEU A 105 2.97 -7.40 0.75
C LEU A 105 2.31 -8.78 0.66
N ASP A 106 3.04 -9.75 0.12
CA ASP A 106 2.58 -11.14 0.14
C ASP A 106 2.43 -11.64 1.57
N ALA A 107 1.64 -12.70 1.77
CA ALA A 107 1.48 -13.33 3.09
C ALA A 107 2.84 -13.72 3.70
N GLU A 108 3.70 -14.36 2.89
CA GLU A 108 5.06 -14.79 3.25
C GLU A 108 6.09 -13.65 3.35
N SER A 109 5.71 -12.43 3.00
CA SER A 109 6.59 -11.26 3.07
C SER A 109 6.28 -10.45 4.32
N ARG A 110 7.32 -9.82 4.88
CA ARG A 110 7.23 -9.05 6.12
C ARG A 110 7.74 -7.62 5.93
N GLY A 111 7.56 -6.78 6.94
CA GLY A 111 8.13 -5.44 6.98
C GLY A 111 7.15 -4.29 6.75
N ALA A 112 7.69 -3.14 6.36
CA ALA A 112 6.99 -1.86 6.30
C ALA A 112 5.74 -1.94 5.41
N LEU A 113 4.60 -1.64 6.00
CA LEU A 113 3.34 -1.43 5.32
C LEU A 113 2.69 -0.18 5.90
N LEU A 114 2.16 0.67 5.03
CA LEU A 114 1.39 1.83 5.46
C LEU A 114 -0.09 1.44 5.53
N LEU A 115 -0.79 1.90 6.56
CA LEU A 115 -2.25 1.86 6.67
C LEU A 115 -2.76 3.29 6.73
N SER A 116 -3.86 3.61 6.05
CA SER A 116 -4.41 4.97 6.08
C SER A 116 -5.92 4.97 5.83
N ASN A 117 -6.60 6.02 6.29
CA ASN A 117 -7.97 6.36 5.88
C ASN A 117 -8.00 7.34 4.69
N GLN A 118 -6.84 7.73 4.16
CA GLN A 118 -6.72 8.69 3.06
C GLN A 118 -6.55 7.99 1.72
N GLY A 119 -7.63 7.95 0.94
CA GLY A 119 -7.64 7.35 -0.40
C GLY A 119 -6.70 8.04 -1.39
N GLU A 120 -6.54 9.37 -1.30
CA GLU A 120 -5.66 10.13 -2.20
C GLU A 120 -4.18 9.80 -1.95
N LEU A 121 -3.76 9.78 -0.68
CA LEU A 121 -2.43 9.32 -0.26
C LEU A 121 -2.17 7.89 -0.74
N THR A 122 -3.19 7.03 -0.69
CA THR A 122 -3.09 5.64 -1.13
C THR A 122 -2.81 5.55 -2.62
N LEU A 123 -3.52 6.31 -3.44
CA LEU A 123 -3.30 6.36 -4.89
C LEU A 123 -1.89 6.86 -5.20
N GLN A 124 -1.45 7.93 -4.53
CA GLN A 124 -0.13 8.51 -4.72
C GLN A 124 0.97 7.49 -4.41
N LEU A 125 0.91 6.86 -3.23
CA LEU A 125 1.96 5.94 -2.77
C LEU A 125 2.02 4.60 -3.51
N THR A 126 0.94 4.21 -4.19
CA THR A 126 0.82 2.89 -4.84
C THR A 126 0.90 2.94 -6.36
N HIS A 127 0.52 4.04 -7.01
CA HIS A 127 0.48 4.10 -8.46
C HIS A 127 1.90 4.18 -9.06
N PRO A 128 2.26 3.34 -10.07
CA PRO A 128 3.62 3.28 -10.62
C PRO A 128 4.16 4.59 -11.19
N ARG A 129 3.28 5.54 -11.54
CA ARG A 129 3.65 6.88 -12.04
C ARG A 129 4.44 7.71 -11.04
N TYR A 130 4.22 7.50 -9.74
CA TYR A 130 4.90 8.26 -8.70
C TYR A 130 6.24 7.67 -8.30
N ASN A 131 6.59 6.49 -8.84
CA ASN A 131 7.95 5.94 -8.82
C ASN A 131 8.58 5.81 -7.42
N HIS A 132 7.75 5.63 -6.39
CA HIS A 132 8.18 5.62 -5.00
C HIS A 132 9.14 4.48 -4.68
N ARG A 133 10.32 4.82 -4.16
CA ARG A 133 11.35 3.84 -3.76
C ARG A 133 10.82 2.92 -2.65
N LYS A 134 11.13 1.64 -2.78
CA LYS A 134 10.85 0.61 -1.77
C LYS A 134 12.12 -0.22 -1.61
N THR A 135 12.66 -0.22 -0.39
CA THR A 135 13.91 -0.92 -0.08
C THR A 135 13.59 -2.21 0.64
N TYR A 136 14.20 -3.30 0.17
CA TYR A 136 14.00 -4.64 0.69
C TYR A 136 15.32 -5.26 1.12
N ARG A 137 15.29 -5.94 2.27
CA ARG A 137 16.29 -6.93 2.66
C ARG A 137 15.83 -8.28 2.16
N VAL A 138 16.63 -8.93 1.32
CA VAL A 138 16.27 -10.18 0.64
C VAL A 138 17.32 -11.22 0.97
N THR A 139 16.92 -12.32 1.60
CA THR A 139 17.80 -13.48 1.78
C THR A 139 17.51 -14.47 0.67
N VAL A 140 18.53 -14.83 -0.10
CA VAL A 140 18.44 -15.78 -1.21
C VAL A 140 19.29 -17.02 -0.94
N ALA A 141 18.85 -18.17 -1.44
CA ALA A 141 19.64 -19.39 -1.41
C ALA A 141 20.85 -19.27 -2.34
N GLY A 142 22.02 -19.71 -1.85
CA GLY A 142 23.27 -19.64 -2.60
C GLY A 142 23.90 -18.24 -2.64
N LEU A 143 24.91 -18.11 -3.51
CA LEU A 143 25.62 -16.88 -3.78
C LEU A 143 25.39 -16.46 -5.24
N PRO A 144 24.61 -15.39 -5.50
CA PRO A 144 24.49 -14.83 -6.85
C PRO A 144 25.85 -14.34 -7.35
N SER A 145 26.19 -14.70 -8.59
CA SER A 145 27.35 -14.15 -9.29
C SER A 145 27.11 -12.68 -9.66
N GLU A 146 28.20 -11.93 -9.87
CA GLU A 146 28.09 -10.52 -10.26
C GLU A 146 27.32 -10.34 -11.58
N LYS A 147 27.48 -11.28 -12.52
CA LYS A 147 26.72 -11.32 -13.78
C LYS A 147 25.21 -11.41 -13.54
N GLN A 148 24.77 -12.23 -12.59
CA GLN A 148 23.34 -12.35 -12.25
C GLN A 148 22.84 -11.08 -11.54
N LEU A 149 23.66 -10.47 -10.67
CA LEU A 149 23.31 -9.20 -10.03
C LEU A 149 23.17 -8.08 -11.06
N ASP A 150 24.09 -7.98 -12.02
CA ASP A 150 24.01 -7.03 -13.13
C ASP A 150 22.77 -7.25 -14.01
N GLN A 151 22.44 -8.52 -14.29
CA GLN A 151 21.21 -8.86 -15.01
C GLN A 151 19.96 -8.38 -14.24
N TRP A 152 19.92 -8.57 -12.92
CA TRP A 152 18.82 -8.03 -12.10
C TRP A 152 18.78 -6.49 -12.17
N ARG A 153 19.92 -5.82 -12.03
CA ARG A 153 20.01 -4.35 -12.04
C ARG A 153 19.49 -3.73 -13.34
N ARG A 154 19.80 -4.34 -14.49
CA ARG A 154 19.33 -3.89 -15.82
C ARG A 154 17.85 -4.18 -16.07
N GLY A 155 17.28 -5.12 -15.33
CA GLY A 155 15.92 -5.60 -15.48
C GLY A 155 15.85 -6.93 -16.22
N VAL A 156 14.82 -7.72 -15.89
CA VAL A 156 14.59 -9.04 -16.49
C VAL A 156 13.19 -9.12 -17.09
N VAL A 157 12.97 -10.03 -18.04
CA VAL A 157 11.65 -10.27 -18.61
C VAL A 157 10.75 -10.91 -17.56
N LEU A 158 9.63 -10.26 -17.26
CA LEU A 158 8.59 -10.73 -16.37
C LEU A 158 7.22 -10.43 -16.98
N ASP A 159 6.39 -11.46 -17.17
CA ASP A 159 5.07 -11.32 -17.83
C ASP A 159 5.17 -10.67 -19.23
N GLY A 160 6.15 -11.11 -20.04
CA GLY A 160 6.34 -10.63 -21.41
C GLY A 160 6.93 -9.21 -21.52
N THR A 161 7.23 -8.53 -20.42
CA THR A 161 7.82 -7.18 -20.43
C THR A 161 9.04 -7.09 -19.50
N VAL A 162 10.02 -6.27 -19.85
CA VAL A 162 11.20 -6.08 -19.01
C VAL A 162 10.80 -5.29 -17.75
N THR A 163 11.27 -5.71 -16.58
CA THR A 163 11.14 -4.94 -15.33
C THR A 163 11.92 -3.64 -15.43
N ARG A 164 11.50 -2.61 -14.69
CA ARG A 164 12.32 -1.40 -14.55
C ARG A 164 13.68 -1.76 -13.93
N PRO A 165 14.74 -1.00 -14.23
CA PRO A 165 16.01 -1.13 -13.53
C PRO A 165 15.84 -1.06 -12.01
N ALA A 166 16.66 -1.82 -11.31
CA ALA A 166 16.66 -1.94 -9.86
C ALA A 166 18.06 -1.68 -9.29
N GLU A 167 18.13 -1.16 -8.07
CA GLU A 167 19.40 -1.14 -7.34
C GLU A 167 19.50 -2.45 -6.55
N VAL A 168 20.60 -3.20 -6.75
CA VAL A 168 20.81 -4.50 -6.11
C VAL A 168 22.23 -4.56 -5.55
N ASN A 169 22.33 -4.59 -4.24
CA ASN A 169 23.59 -4.60 -3.51
C ASN A 169 23.71 -5.88 -2.67
N LEU A 170 24.86 -6.54 -2.77
CA LEU A 170 25.15 -7.72 -1.98
C LEU A 170 25.68 -7.30 -0.60
N VAL A 171 24.87 -7.46 0.44
CA VAL A 171 25.19 -7.05 1.81
C VAL A 171 26.02 -8.12 2.54
N LYS A 172 25.66 -9.39 2.37
CA LYS A 172 26.38 -10.51 2.99
C LYS A 172 26.53 -11.65 1.99
N LYS A 173 27.77 -12.13 1.85
CA LYS A 173 28.15 -13.28 1.01
C LYS A 173 28.18 -14.56 1.84
N SER A 174 27.89 -15.70 1.21
CA SER A 174 27.05 -16.78 1.74
C SER A 174 26.95 -17.92 0.73
N PRO A 175 27.81 -18.97 0.71
CA PRO A 175 27.60 -20.12 -0.17
C PRO A 175 26.23 -20.80 0.03
N GLN A 176 25.70 -20.79 1.27
CA GLN A 176 24.40 -21.36 1.59
C GLN A 176 23.27 -20.34 1.44
N ALA A 177 23.48 -19.12 1.94
CA ALA A 177 22.49 -18.06 1.83
C ALA A 177 23.14 -16.67 1.85
N SER A 178 22.82 -15.86 0.85
CA SER A 178 23.31 -14.49 0.70
C SER A 178 22.21 -13.47 1.01
N VAL A 179 22.62 -12.31 1.52
CA VAL A 179 21.70 -11.21 1.84
C VAL A 179 21.92 -10.07 0.85
N LEU A 180 20.85 -9.68 0.17
CA LEU A 180 20.80 -8.58 -0.78
C LEU A 180 19.99 -7.43 -0.19
N GLU A 181 20.36 -6.21 -0.56
CA GLU A 181 19.49 -5.05 -0.51
C GLU A 181 19.00 -4.77 -1.93
N VAL A 182 17.67 -4.74 -2.10
CA VAL A 182 17.02 -4.51 -3.39
C VAL A 182 16.13 -3.28 -3.28
N ILE A 183 16.33 -2.29 -4.14
CA ILE A 183 15.50 -1.09 -4.21
C ILE A 183 14.70 -1.13 -5.51
N LEU A 184 13.37 -1.12 -5.37
CA LEU A 184 12.44 -1.08 -6.49
C LEU A 184 11.65 0.22 -6.49
N ARG A 185 11.28 0.67 -7.69
CA ARG A 185 10.37 1.80 -7.90
C ARG A 185 9.05 1.41 -8.58
N GLU A 186 8.89 0.13 -8.88
CA GLU A 186 7.65 -0.50 -9.29
C GLU A 186 7.24 -1.60 -8.29
N GLY A 187 6.06 -2.18 -8.48
CA GLY A 187 5.50 -3.18 -7.56
C GLY A 187 4.70 -4.24 -8.28
N ARG A 188 5.33 -4.99 -9.20
CA ARG A 188 4.68 -6.12 -9.89
C ARG A 188 4.44 -7.27 -8.92
N ASN A 189 3.47 -8.14 -9.24
CA ASN A 189 3.13 -9.27 -8.39
C ASN A 189 4.37 -10.16 -8.16
N ARG A 190 4.73 -10.34 -6.87
CA ARG A 190 5.84 -11.19 -6.41
C ARG A 190 7.18 -10.91 -7.10
N GLN A 191 7.40 -9.69 -7.59
CA GLN A 191 8.50 -9.34 -8.49
C GLN A 191 9.87 -9.85 -8.00
N ILE A 192 10.30 -9.49 -6.79
CA ILE A 192 11.61 -9.90 -6.23
C ILE A 192 11.76 -11.41 -6.23
N ARG A 193 10.73 -12.15 -5.80
CA ARG A 193 10.78 -13.61 -5.73
C ARG A 193 10.87 -14.25 -7.11
N ARG A 194 10.15 -13.70 -8.09
CA ARG A 194 10.14 -14.21 -9.46
C ARG A 194 11.44 -13.92 -10.20
N VAL A 195 11.98 -12.71 -10.05
CA VAL A 195 13.28 -12.34 -10.63
C VAL A 195 14.39 -13.18 -10.03
N ALA A 196 14.49 -13.28 -8.70
CA ALA A 196 15.48 -14.11 -8.04
C ALA A 196 15.41 -15.57 -8.53
N LEU A 197 14.20 -16.13 -8.61
CA LEU A 197 13.99 -17.51 -9.07
C LEU A 197 14.43 -17.71 -10.53
N SER A 198 14.12 -16.76 -11.44
CA SER A 198 14.58 -16.81 -12.84
C SER A 198 16.10 -16.77 -12.97
N LEU A 199 16.78 -16.18 -11.99
CA LEU A 199 18.24 -16.14 -11.91
C LEU A 199 18.82 -17.37 -11.19
N GLY A 200 17.99 -18.36 -10.80
CA GLY A 200 18.42 -19.59 -10.13
C GLY A 200 18.47 -19.50 -8.60
N HIS A 201 17.94 -18.44 -7.99
CA HIS A 201 18.02 -18.20 -6.55
C HIS A 201 16.64 -18.13 -5.89
N ARG A 202 16.30 -19.11 -5.06
CA ARG A 202 15.07 -19.07 -4.26
C ARG A 202 15.19 -18.03 -3.15
N VAL A 203 14.17 -17.19 -2.98
CA VAL A 203 14.07 -16.26 -1.84
C VAL A 203 13.66 -17.01 -0.58
N LEU A 204 14.49 -16.95 0.45
CA LEU A 204 14.29 -17.56 1.77
C LEU A 204 13.60 -16.60 2.74
N ASP A 205 13.96 -15.32 2.72
CA ASP A 205 13.33 -14.26 3.51
C ASP A 205 13.21 -12.98 2.69
N LEU A 206 12.12 -12.22 2.90
CA LEU A 206 11.86 -10.97 2.19
C LEU A 206 11.20 -9.96 3.12
N GLN A 207 11.96 -8.98 3.55
CA GLN A 207 11.51 -7.89 4.39
C GLN A 207 11.58 -6.56 3.66
N ARG A 208 10.46 -5.85 3.53
CA ARG A 208 10.50 -4.44 3.13
C ARG A 208 10.94 -3.60 4.32
N ILE A 209 12.12 -2.98 4.24
CA ILE A 209 12.68 -2.23 5.37
C ILE A 209 12.39 -0.72 5.27
N ALA A 210 12.05 -0.21 4.08
CA ALA A 210 11.70 1.19 3.89
C ALA A 210 10.70 1.44 2.74
N ILE A 211 9.97 2.55 2.85
CA ILE A 211 9.12 3.14 1.80
C ILE A 211 9.49 4.62 1.68
N GLY A 212 10.09 5.01 0.56
CA GLY A 212 10.74 6.31 0.41
C GLY A 212 11.75 6.51 1.53
N ARG A 213 11.61 7.62 2.26
CA ARG A 213 12.43 7.97 3.42
C ARG A 213 12.00 7.30 4.75
N LEU A 214 10.84 6.65 4.79
CA LEU A 214 10.36 6.01 6.02
C LEU A 214 10.97 4.63 6.18
N THR A 215 11.69 4.44 7.28
CA THR A 215 12.34 3.17 7.63
C THR A 215 11.64 2.51 8.81
N LEU A 216 11.73 1.18 8.91
CA LEU A 216 11.23 0.43 10.07
C LEU A 216 12.03 0.68 11.35
N GLY A 217 13.33 0.97 11.24
CA GLY A 217 14.23 1.02 12.38
C GLY A 217 14.19 -0.28 13.19
N SER A 218 14.05 -0.14 14.51
CA SER A 218 13.98 -1.25 15.48
C SER A 218 12.55 -1.75 15.77
N MET A 219 11.55 -1.29 15.01
CA MET A 219 10.15 -1.67 15.23
C MET A 219 9.96 -3.18 15.06
N ARG A 220 9.46 -3.86 16.11
CA ARG A 220 9.22 -5.31 16.09
C ARG A 220 8.07 -5.68 15.16
N GLU A 221 8.05 -6.91 14.68
CA GLU A 221 6.95 -7.42 13.85
C GLU A 221 5.62 -7.41 14.62
N GLY A 222 4.54 -7.05 13.92
CA GLY A 222 3.22 -6.83 14.51
C GLY A 222 3.04 -5.45 15.14
N CYS A 223 4.13 -4.75 15.50
CA CYS A 223 4.06 -3.39 16.02
C CYS A 223 3.82 -2.37 14.91
N TRP A 224 3.18 -1.29 15.30
CA TRP A 224 2.89 -0.16 14.44
C TRP A 224 3.09 1.14 15.22
N ARG A 225 3.23 2.25 14.49
CA ARG A 225 3.19 3.60 15.05
C ARG A 225 2.41 4.52 14.13
N GLU A 226 1.80 5.54 14.71
CA GLU A 226 1.22 6.63 13.93
C GLU A 226 2.32 7.54 13.36
N LEU A 227 2.10 8.02 12.14
CA LEU A 227 2.99 8.96 11.46
C LEU A 227 2.48 10.38 11.65
N SER A 228 3.39 11.30 11.93
CA SER A 228 3.07 12.73 11.95
C SER A 228 2.70 13.24 10.56
N ARG A 229 1.98 14.36 10.49
CA ARG A 229 1.66 15.05 9.23
C ARG A 229 2.89 15.35 8.39
N GLN A 230 3.98 15.74 9.03
CA GLN A 230 5.25 16.04 8.37
C GLN A 230 5.90 14.79 7.76
N GLU A 231 5.82 13.65 8.44
CA GLU A 231 6.41 12.39 7.97
C GLU A 231 5.74 11.91 6.69
N TRP A 232 4.40 11.80 6.69
CA TRP A 232 3.68 11.27 5.54
C TRP A 232 3.51 12.28 4.41
N SER A 233 3.44 13.59 4.68
CA SER A 233 3.39 14.60 3.61
C SER A 233 4.65 14.56 2.75
N GLY A 234 5.83 14.50 3.37
CA GLY A 234 7.06 14.46 2.60
C GLY A 234 7.34 13.13 1.92
N LEU A 235 6.53 12.07 2.09
CA LEU A 235 6.53 10.94 1.15
C LEU A 235 5.99 11.33 -0.23
N ILE A 236 5.04 12.26 -0.25
CA ILE A 236 4.37 12.71 -1.48
C ILE A 236 5.20 13.81 -2.14
N SER A 237 5.83 14.68 -1.34
CA SER A 237 6.48 15.90 -1.83
C SER A 237 7.85 15.70 -2.48
N THR A 238 8.55 14.58 -2.24
CA THR A 238 10.01 14.50 -2.51
C THR A 238 10.44 13.65 -3.70
N GLU A 239 9.52 13.10 -4.51
CA GLU A 239 9.91 12.27 -5.66
C GLU A 239 9.45 12.81 -7.04
N GLY A 240 8.97 14.05 -7.07
CA GLY A 240 8.60 14.76 -8.31
C GLY A 240 9.68 15.66 -8.93
N GLU A 241 10.84 15.83 -8.30
CA GLU A 241 11.78 16.92 -8.66
C GLU A 241 13.16 16.50 -9.20
N ARG A 242 13.40 15.23 -9.54
CA ARG A 242 14.64 14.87 -10.25
C ARG A 242 14.34 13.97 -11.42
N SER A 243 13.99 14.63 -12.53
CA SER A 243 14.22 14.11 -13.90
C SER A 243 15.70 14.14 -14.20
#